data_AF-C6L0X3-F1
#
_entry.id   AF-C6L0X3-F1
#
_cell.length_a   1.000
_cell.length_b   1.000
_cell.length_c   1.000
_cell.angle_alpha   90.00
_cell.angle_beta   90.00
_cell.angle_gamma   90.00
#
_symmetry.space_group_name_H-M   'P 1'
#
loop_
_entity.id
_entity.type
_entity.pdbx_description
1 polymer ?
#
loop_
_entity_poly.entity_id
_entity_poly.type
_entity_poly.pdbx_seq_one_letter_code
_entity_poly.pdbx_strand_id
1 'polypeptide(L)'
;METAHTVIQRSHHLPARTIYDWRHYLSVVQRKPGALRNGAPFLELPKAFKLLQAEMLRKPGGDREMVDILALVLQHDEQAVLASVELALAEGVPTKTHVLNLLHRLVDGKVIGGPPLDTPQALALHREPKANVERYDALRSQKAGGRHAS
;
A
#
# COMPACT_ATOMS: atom_id res chain seq x y z
N MET A 1 26.38 2.39 -8.48
CA MET A 1 27.15 2.63 -7.25
C MET A 1 27.06 4.11 -6.98
N GLU A 2 26.04 4.54 -6.23
CA GLU A 2 25.81 5.96 -5.95
C GLU A 2 26.00 6.21 -4.45
N THR A 3 26.72 7.29 -4.18
CA THR A 3 27.33 7.66 -2.91
C THR A 3 26.29 8.07 -1.87
N ALA A 4 26.47 7.59 -0.64
CA ALA A 4 25.71 8.01 0.52
C ALA A 4 26.04 9.48 0.86
N HIS A 5 25.04 10.35 0.85
CA HIS A 5 25.19 11.74 1.29
C HIS A 5 24.49 11.93 2.65
N THR A 6 25.25 11.82 3.74
CA THR A 6 24.87 12.47 5.00
C THR A 6 25.19 13.95 4.82
N VAL A 7 24.18 14.80 4.64
CA VAL A 7 24.39 16.25 4.64
C VAL A 7 24.61 16.70 6.08
N ILE A 8 25.86 16.64 6.54
CA ILE A 8 26.29 17.31 7.77
C ILE A 8 26.65 18.74 7.36
N GLN A 9 25.79 19.69 7.68
CA GLN A 9 26.06 21.10 7.44
C GLN A 9 27.22 21.56 8.36
N ARG A 10 28.46 21.51 7.85
CA ARG A 10 29.67 21.97 8.55
C ARG A 10 29.79 23.50 8.42
N SER A 11 28.86 24.23 9.00
CA SER A 11 28.98 25.67 9.20
C SER A 11 29.32 25.91 10.66
N HIS A 12 30.56 26.32 10.96
CA HIS A 12 31.09 26.56 12.32
C HIS A 12 30.40 27.71 13.10
N HIS A 13 29.29 28.24 12.59
CA HIS A 13 28.54 29.38 13.17
C HIS A 13 27.05 29.08 13.38
N LEU A 14 26.59 27.86 13.11
CA LEU A 14 25.21 27.42 13.38
C LEU A 14 25.24 26.08 14.13
N PRO A 15 24.33 25.84 15.09
CA PRO A 15 24.24 24.55 15.75
C PRO A 15 23.99 23.44 14.71
N ALA A 16 24.63 22.29 14.88
CA ALA A 16 24.51 21.16 13.97
C ALA A 16 23.04 20.74 13.84
N ARG A 17 22.43 21.03 12.69
CA ARG A 17 21.05 20.67 12.39
C ARG A 17 21.05 19.26 11.82
N THR A 18 20.63 18.29 12.61
CA THR A 18 20.37 16.94 12.10
C THR A 18 19.09 16.98 11.28
N ILE A 19 19.23 16.98 9.95
CA ILE A 19 18.10 16.84 9.03
C ILE A 19 17.94 15.33 8.79
N TYR A 20 16.83 14.76 9.26
CA TYR A 20 16.56 13.35 9.07
C TYR A 20 15.75 13.16 7.79
N ASP A 21 16.44 12.88 6.68
CA ASP A 21 15.75 12.40 5.49
C ASP A 21 15.33 10.94 5.70
N TRP A 22 14.04 10.71 5.93
CA TRP A 22 13.46 9.37 6.12
C TRP A 22 13.78 8.43 4.94
N ARG A 23 14.00 8.96 3.72
CA ARG A 23 14.35 8.19 2.52
C ARG A 23 15.65 7.43 2.72
N HIS A 24 16.62 8.02 3.42
CA HIS A 24 17.91 7.41 3.72
C HIS A 24 17.79 6.12 4.55
N TYR A 25 16.73 6.02 5.36
CA TYR A 25 16.52 4.91 6.29
C TYR A 25 15.66 3.78 5.71
N LEU A 26 15.19 3.89 4.45
CA LEU A 26 14.31 2.90 3.84
C LEU A 26 14.96 1.51 3.76
N SER A 27 16.21 1.43 3.33
CA SER A 27 16.94 0.15 3.26
C SER A 27 17.13 -0.51 4.63
N VAL A 28 17.22 0.29 5.70
CA VAL A 28 17.36 -0.19 7.08
C VAL A 28 16.02 -0.72 7.58
N VAL A 29 14.94 0.04 7.39
CA VAL A 29 13.61 -0.33 7.90
C VAL A 29 13.00 -1.50 7.11
N GLN A 30 13.36 -1.69 5.84
CA GLN A 30 13.05 -2.92 5.08
C GLN A 30 13.57 -4.20 5.76
N ARG A 31 14.75 -4.14 6.38
CA ARG A 31 15.32 -5.28 7.13
C ARG A 31 14.79 -5.35 8.56
N LYS A 32 14.38 -4.22 9.13
CA LYS A 32 13.86 -4.11 10.49
C LYS A 32 12.57 -3.27 10.54
N PRO A 33 11.42 -3.83 10.13
CA PRO A 33 10.16 -3.10 10.01
C PRO A 33 9.70 -2.45 11.32
N GLY A 34 9.99 -3.09 12.46
CA GLY A 34 9.66 -2.55 13.78
C GLY A 34 10.32 -1.19 14.11
N ALA A 35 11.40 -0.81 13.42
CA ALA A 35 12.03 0.50 13.58
C ALA A 35 11.13 1.65 13.10
N LEU A 36 10.10 1.36 12.30
CA LEU A 36 9.12 2.34 11.84
C LEU A 36 8.33 2.98 12.98
N ARG A 37 8.09 2.25 14.09
CA ARG A 37 7.21 2.70 15.19
C ARG A 37 7.75 3.91 15.94
N ASN A 38 9.06 3.93 16.19
CA ASN A 38 9.72 4.90 17.06
C ASN A 38 10.97 5.51 16.42
N GLY A 39 11.21 5.27 15.13
CA GLY A 39 12.38 5.83 14.45
C GLY A 39 12.24 7.33 14.27
N ALA A 40 13.15 8.11 14.85
CA ALA A 40 13.18 9.57 14.73
C ALA A 40 12.99 10.09 13.29
N PRO A 41 13.58 9.48 12.23
CA PRO A 41 13.36 9.92 10.86
C PRO A 41 11.90 9.83 10.40
N PHE A 42 11.13 8.86 10.90
CA PHE A 42 9.74 8.65 10.46
C PHE A 42 8.75 9.61 11.13
N LEU A 43 9.20 10.40 12.11
CA LEU A 43 8.42 11.49 12.68
C LEU A 43 8.25 12.66 11.70
N GLU A 44 9.12 12.77 10.69
CA GLU A 44 9.09 13.85 9.68
C GLU A 44 8.38 13.43 8.38
N LEU A 45 7.72 12.26 8.36
CA LEU A 45 6.96 11.80 7.20
C LEU A 45 5.89 12.81 6.75
N PRO A 46 5.63 12.93 5.43
CA PRO A 46 4.46 13.60 4.90
C PRO A 46 3.16 13.14 5.58
N LYS A 47 2.18 14.06 5.69
CA LYS A 47 0.94 13.84 6.45
C LYS A 47 0.20 12.58 6.02
N ALA A 48 0.06 12.33 4.71
CA ALA A 48 -0.63 11.15 4.21
C ALA A 48 0.06 9.84 4.62
N PHE A 49 1.40 9.78 4.57
CA PHE A 49 2.14 8.62 5.07
C PHE A 49 1.99 8.41 6.58
N LYS A 50 1.90 9.49 7.38
CA LYS A 50 1.62 9.37 8.83
C LYS A 50 0.24 8.80 9.11
N LEU A 51 -0.77 9.23 8.36
CA LEU A 51 -2.13 8.71 8.47
C LEU A 51 -2.18 7.23 8.07
N LEU A 52 -1.55 6.88 6.95
CA LEU A 52 -1.43 5.49 6.51
C LEU A 52 -0.71 4.63 7.55
N GLN A 53 0.40 5.12 8.12
CA GLN A 53 1.13 4.44 9.18
C GLN A 53 0.24 4.15 10.40
N ALA A 54 -0.54 5.14 10.85
CA ALA A 54 -1.46 4.97 11.97
C ALA A 54 -2.51 3.90 11.71
N GLU A 55 -3.06 3.83 10.49
CA GLU A 55 -4.02 2.79 10.09
C GLU A 55 -3.39 1.40 10.00
N MET A 56 -2.20 1.30 9.40
CA MET A 56 -1.54 0.01 9.18
C MET A 56 -0.97 -0.60 10.46
N LEU A 57 -0.39 0.21 11.36
CA LEU A 57 0.22 -0.29 12.60
C LEU A 57 -0.77 -0.95 13.59
N ARG A 58 -2.08 -0.77 13.36
CA ARG A 58 -3.16 -1.45 14.13
C ARG A 58 -3.32 -2.92 13.74
N LYS A 59 -2.82 -3.32 12.56
CA LYS A 59 -2.98 -4.67 12.00
C LYS A 59 -1.70 -5.49 12.23
N PRO A 60 -1.80 -6.79 12.53
CA PRO A 60 -0.64 -7.68 12.54
C PRO A 60 0.09 -7.64 11.18
N GLY A 61 1.39 -7.37 11.20
CA GLY A 61 2.21 -7.27 9.97
C GLY A 61 2.06 -5.96 9.18
N GLY A 62 1.26 -5.00 9.65
CA GLY A 62 1.10 -3.72 8.97
C GLY A 62 2.34 -2.83 8.97
N ASP A 63 3.31 -3.08 9.87
CA ASP A 63 4.63 -2.45 9.81
C ASP A 63 5.40 -2.86 8.56
N ARG A 64 5.36 -4.14 8.17
CA ARG A 64 5.95 -4.62 6.90
C ARG A 64 5.25 -4.00 5.70
N GLU A 65 3.91 -4.00 5.68
CA GLU A 65 3.17 -3.42 4.56
C GLU A 65 3.45 -1.91 4.42
N MET A 66 3.50 -1.18 5.53
CA MET A 66 3.81 0.26 5.50
C MET A 66 5.23 0.52 5.01
N VAL A 67 6.20 -0.30 5.43
CA VAL A 67 7.58 -0.21 4.94
C VAL A 67 7.67 -0.51 3.44
N ASP A 68 6.94 -1.52 2.96
CA ASP A 68 6.91 -1.84 1.53
C ASP A 68 6.33 -0.70 0.71
N ILE A 69 5.30 0.01 1.21
CA ILE A 69 4.74 1.19 0.56
C ILE A 69 5.74 2.34 0.55
N LEU A 70 6.40 2.64 1.67
CA LEU A 70 7.44 3.68 1.73
C LEU A 70 8.60 3.38 0.78
N ALA A 71 8.95 2.09 0.62
CA ALA A 71 10.00 1.66 -0.28
C ALA A 71 9.68 1.85 -1.77
N LEU A 72 8.40 2.05 -2.15
CA LEU A 72 8.04 2.36 -3.54
C LEU A 72 8.73 3.63 -4.04
N VAL A 73 9.04 4.55 -3.13
CA VAL A 73 9.69 5.83 -3.42
C VAL A 73 11.15 5.65 -3.90
N LEU A 74 11.71 4.45 -3.75
CA LEU A 74 13.02 4.08 -4.32
C LEU A 74 12.95 3.74 -5.82
N GLN A 75 11.74 3.46 -6.34
CA GLN A 75 11.52 2.98 -7.71
C GLN A 75 10.57 3.90 -8.50
N HIS A 76 9.80 4.73 -7.80
CA HIS A 76 8.80 5.62 -8.35
C HIS A 76 9.02 7.05 -7.85
N ASP A 77 8.45 8.01 -8.58
CA ASP A 77 8.38 9.40 -8.14
C ASP A 77 7.66 9.51 -6.78
N GLU A 78 8.23 10.30 -5.86
CA GLU A 78 7.68 10.45 -4.51
C GLU A 78 6.26 11.01 -4.53
N GLN A 79 6.00 11.99 -5.39
CA GLN A 79 4.71 12.65 -5.47
C GLN A 79 3.65 11.68 -6.01
N ALA A 80 4.00 10.80 -6.96
CA ALA A 80 3.11 9.75 -7.42
C ALA A 80 2.74 8.75 -6.30
N VAL A 81 3.73 8.32 -5.49
CA VAL A 81 3.46 7.44 -4.34
C VAL A 81 2.60 8.16 -3.31
N LEU A 82 2.91 9.41 -2.97
CA LEU A 82 2.14 10.20 -2.02
C LEU A 82 0.68 10.37 -2.48
N ALA A 83 0.45 10.72 -3.75
CA ALA A 83 -0.88 10.85 -4.34
C ALA A 83 -1.67 9.52 -4.30
N SER A 84 -1.01 8.39 -4.58
CA SER A 84 -1.66 7.07 -4.48
C SER A 84 -2.10 6.74 -3.05
N VAL A 85 -1.32 7.15 -2.04
CA VAL A 85 -1.67 6.98 -0.63
C VAL A 85 -2.82 7.91 -0.23
N GLU A 86 -2.82 9.16 -0.67
CA GLU A 86 -3.92 10.10 -0.43
C GLU A 86 -5.24 9.58 -1.01
N LEU A 87 -5.22 9.05 -2.23
CA LEU A 87 -6.38 8.43 -2.86
C LEU A 87 -6.86 7.20 -2.09
N ALA A 88 -5.95 6.30 -1.69
CA ALA A 88 -6.31 5.11 -0.92
C ALA A 88 -6.95 5.45 0.43
N LEU A 89 -6.45 6.50 1.11
CA LEU A 89 -7.04 7.00 2.35
C LEU A 89 -8.41 7.64 2.12
N ALA A 90 -8.56 8.45 1.06
CA ALA A 90 -9.83 9.09 0.70
C ALA A 90 -10.92 8.08 0.36
N GLU A 91 -10.56 6.96 -0.30
CA GLU A 91 -11.47 5.86 -0.60
C GLU A 91 -11.74 4.95 0.61
N GLY A 92 -11.08 5.16 1.74
CA GLY A 92 -11.23 4.34 2.94
C GLY A 92 -10.63 2.93 2.82
N VAL A 93 -9.75 2.69 1.84
CA VAL A 93 -9.10 1.39 1.59
C VAL A 93 -7.57 1.52 1.72
N PRO A 94 -7.02 1.80 2.93
CA PRO A 94 -5.59 1.94 3.16
C PRO A 94 -4.88 0.58 3.22
N THR A 95 -4.77 -0.10 2.07
CA THR A 95 -4.08 -1.38 1.93
C THR A 95 -2.95 -1.27 0.91
N LYS A 96 -1.87 -2.05 1.11
CA LYS A 96 -0.73 -2.09 0.18
C LYS A 96 -1.15 -2.38 -1.26
N THR A 97 -2.00 -3.36 -1.46
CA THR A 97 -2.48 -3.75 -2.79
C THR A 97 -3.23 -2.62 -3.48
N HIS A 98 -4.07 -1.90 -2.74
CA HIS A 98 -4.84 -0.79 -3.31
C HIS A 98 -3.95 0.41 -3.67
N VAL A 99 -2.99 0.75 -2.80
CA VAL A 99 -1.98 1.78 -3.08
C VAL A 99 -1.17 1.44 -4.33
N LEU A 100 -0.71 0.19 -4.47
CA LEU A 100 0.01 -0.27 -5.68
C LEU A 100 -0.84 -0.13 -6.94
N ASN A 101 -2.12 -0.53 -6.89
CA ASN A 101 -3.03 -0.39 -8.03
C ASN A 101 -3.22 1.08 -8.43
N LEU A 102 -3.43 1.97 -7.46
CA LEU A 102 -3.56 3.41 -7.73
C LEU A 102 -2.25 3.99 -8.30
N LEU A 103 -1.10 3.61 -7.74
CA LEU A 103 0.20 4.03 -8.24
C LEU A 103 0.41 3.60 -9.69
N HIS A 104 0.14 2.34 -10.04
CA HIS A 104 0.23 1.87 -11.43
C HIS A 104 -0.70 2.67 -12.35
N ARG A 105 -1.93 2.96 -11.94
CA ARG A 105 -2.87 3.77 -12.73
C ARG A 105 -2.37 5.20 -12.95
N LEU A 106 -1.77 5.81 -11.94
CA LEU A 106 -1.20 7.16 -12.02
C LEU A 106 0.03 7.19 -12.94
N VAL A 107 0.90 6.19 -12.85
CA VAL A 107 2.16 6.12 -13.62
C VAL A 107 1.93 5.70 -15.07
N ASP A 108 1.07 4.69 -15.30
CA ASP A 108 0.81 4.15 -16.64
C ASP A 108 -0.10 5.05 -17.47
N GLY A 109 -0.74 6.07 -16.86
CA GLY A 109 -1.72 6.93 -17.52
C GLY A 109 -2.97 6.20 -18.05
N LYS A 110 -3.08 4.89 -17.77
CA LYS A 110 -4.22 4.07 -18.20
C LYS A 110 -5.41 4.31 -17.27
N VAL A 111 -6.21 5.29 -17.70
CA VAL A 111 -7.65 5.40 -17.45
C VAL A 111 -8.04 5.73 -16.00
N ILE A 112 -7.84 7.01 -15.66
CA ILE A 112 -8.74 7.71 -14.76
C ILE A 112 -9.58 8.62 -15.67
N GLY A 113 -10.79 8.18 -16.03
CA GLY A 113 -11.71 8.97 -16.87
C GLY A 113 -11.78 8.61 -18.36
N GLY A 114 -11.32 7.43 -18.77
CA GLY A 114 -11.71 6.91 -20.09
C GLY A 114 -13.23 6.75 -20.15
N PRO A 115 -13.83 6.88 -21.33
CA PRO A 115 -15.27 6.74 -21.49
C PRO A 115 -15.74 5.41 -20.87
N PRO A 116 -16.97 5.35 -20.34
CA PRO A 116 -17.56 4.08 -19.93
C PRO A 116 -17.27 3.04 -21.00
N LEU A 117 -16.67 1.92 -20.61
CA LEU A 117 -16.44 0.84 -21.56
C LEU A 117 -17.82 0.36 -22.00
N ASP A 118 -18.18 0.64 -23.25
CA ASP A 118 -19.38 0.05 -23.84
C ASP A 118 -19.19 -1.46 -23.82
N THR A 119 -19.97 -2.14 -22.97
CA THR A 119 -19.92 -3.59 -22.86
C THR A 119 -20.26 -4.16 -24.24
N PRO A 120 -19.31 -4.81 -24.94
CA PRO A 120 -19.59 -5.32 -26.27
C PRO A 120 -20.75 -6.30 -26.21
N GLN A 121 -21.60 -6.32 -27.22
CA GLN A 121 -22.79 -7.17 -27.25
C GLN A 121 -22.47 -8.67 -27.12
N ALA A 122 -21.24 -9.07 -27.45
CA ALA A 122 -20.72 -10.42 -27.21
C ALA A 122 -20.57 -10.80 -25.72
N LEU A 123 -20.50 -9.81 -24.81
CA LEU A 123 -20.47 -10.00 -23.37
C LEU A 123 -21.86 -9.84 -22.72
N ALA A 124 -22.93 -9.74 -23.53
CA ALA A 124 -24.29 -9.79 -23.00
C ALA A 124 -24.54 -11.16 -22.35
N LEU A 125 -24.90 -11.13 -21.07
CA LEU A 125 -25.18 -12.35 -20.32
C LEU A 125 -26.48 -12.96 -20.85
N HIS A 126 -26.40 -14.08 -21.57
CA HIS A 126 -27.59 -14.88 -21.91
C HIS A 126 -28.28 -15.46 -20.67
N ARG A 127 -27.55 -15.56 -19.56
CA ARG A 127 -28.06 -16.03 -18.28
C ARG A 127 -27.48 -15.18 -17.17
N GLU A 128 -28.33 -14.36 -16.57
CA GLU A 128 -27.90 -13.55 -15.43
C GLU A 128 -27.50 -14.43 -14.25
N PRO A 129 -26.42 -14.08 -13.53
CA PRO A 129 -26.04 -14.75 -12.31
C PRO A 129 -27.14 -14.53 -11.27
N LYS A 130 -27.74 -15.63 -10.82
CA LYS A 130 -28.64 -15.60 -9.66
C LYS A 130 -27.79 -15.63 -8.40
N ALA A 131 -27.99 -14.67 -7.51
CA ALA A 131 -27.42 -14.67 -6.17
C ALA A 131 -28.07 -15.76 -5.31
N ASN A 132 -27.78 -17.03 -5.61
CA ASN A 132 -28.33 -18.19 -4.92
C ASN A 132 -27.26 -18.80 -4.01
N VAL A 133 -27.34 -18.46 -2.72
CA VAL A 133 -26.48 -18.98 -1.66
C VAL A 133 -26.79 -20.44 -1.28
N GLU A 134 -28.03 -20.91 -1.51
CA GLU A 134 -28.47 -22.28 -1.19
C GLU A 134 -27.69 -23.34 -1.99
N ARG A 135 -27.19 -22.97 -3.18
CA ARG A 135 -26.33 -23.82 -4.00
C ARG A 135 -25.03 -24.20 -3.28
N TYR A 136 -24.52 -23.32 -2.42
CA TYR A 136 -23.33 -23.58 -1.61
C TYR A 136 -23.66 -24.41 -0.36
N ASP A 137 -24.81 -24.16 0.27
CA ASP A 137 -25.29 -24.91 1.44
C ASP A 137 -25.54 -26.39 1.11
N ALA A 138 -26.10 -26.68 -0.06
CA ALA A 138 -26.28 -28.06 -0.54
C ALA A 138 -24.95 -28.83 -0.68
N LEU A 139 -23.89 -28.16 -1.17
CA LEU A 139 -22.55 -28.76 -1.26
C LEU A 139 -21.92 -29.00 0.11
N ARG A 140 -22.23 -28.15 1.10
CA ARG A 140 -21.76 -28.30 2.48
C ARG A 140 -22.41 -29.50 3.16
N SER A 141 -23.71 -29.72 2.95
CA SER A 141 -24.44 -30.85 3.50
C SER A 141 -24.01 -32.21 2.92
N GLN A 142 -23.57 -32.25 1.66
CA GLN A 142 -23.04 -33.49 1.04
C GLN A 142 -21.69 -33.93 1.63
N LYS A 143 -20.83 -33.01 2.06
CA LYS A 143 -19.55 -33.34 2.71
C LYS A 143 -19.70 -33.77 4.18
N ALA A 144 -20.75 -33.36 4.87
CA ALA A 144 -21.00 -33.75 6.26
C ALA A 144 -21.49 -35.20 6.43
N GLY A 145 -21.86 -35.89 5.34
CA GLY A 145 -22.26 -37.31 5.33
C GLY A 145 -21.11 -38.31 5.16
N GLY A 146 -19.88 -37.84 4.90
CA GLY A 146 -18.70 -38.69 4.77
C GLY A 146 -18.12 -39.05 6.14
N ARG A 147 -18.61 -40.14 6.72
CA ARG A 147 -18.02 -40.78 7.90
C ARG A 147 -16.58 -41.21 7.57
N HIS A 148 -15.59 -40.40 7.95
CA HIS A 148 -14.26 -40.90 8.22
C HIS A 148 -14.15 -41.15 9.72
N ALA A 149 -14.62 -42.33 10.11
CA ALA A 149 -14.28 -42.97 11.37
C ALA A 149 -13.57 -44.27 10.99
N SER A 150 -12.25 -44.29 11.15
CA SER A 150 -11.39 -45.40 11.58
C SER A 150 -9.99 -44.85 11.74
#